data_AF-A0A0H3FZ85-F1
#
_entry.id   AF-A0A0H3FZ85-F1
#
_cell.length_a   1.000
_cell.length_b   1.000
_cell.length_c   1.000
_cell.angle_alpha   90.00
_cell.angle_beta   90.00
_cell.angle_gamma   90.00
#
_symmetry.space_group_name_H-M   'P 1'
#
loop_
_entity.id
_entity.type
_entity.pdbx_description
1 polymer ?
#
loop_
_entity_poly.entity_id
_entity_poly.type
_entity_poly.pdbx_seq_one_letter_code
_entity_poly.pdbx_strand_id
1 'polypeptide(L)'
;MARKSNKNEPEIRPIIVKKIIDEGHGGHHGGAWKVAYADFVTAMMAFFLLLWLLGATNEKERKGIADYFNPSLTPESAAGSDGGMGFLKGDSITAPQDMPTHSKLAPNGQKLVAKNPDVIAQAKEIIKQNDRQRFEKLREMLEEHMKKDPSLARLQQSVRLVETREGLRIDLVDQSDFAMFTLGTENMVPAAQKLIAEVARVIKDVPNMIIVRGHTDALPYASGQNVNNWTLSAARADATRRGLIAGGVDINRFDRIEGVADREPYVPENRMDPRNRRMSITLSWLNSDDARSHPVSPTSGHSDPTPEEHKAVVKINTPSDKKVSK
;
A
#
# COMPACT_ATOMS: atom_id res chain seq x y z
N MET A 1 43.28 -44.78 69.60
CA MET A 1 42.93 -46.17 69.21
C MET A 1 41.70 -46.12 68.32
N ALA A 2 41.82 -46.56 67.06
CA ALA A 2 40.75 -46.59 66.08
C ALA A 2 39.76 -47.74 66.38
N ARG A 3 38.46 -47.50 66.24
CA ARG A 3 37.47 -48.56 66.03
C ARG A 3 36.58 -48.21 64.83
N LYS A 4 36.59 -49.14 63.88
CA LYS A 4 35.96 -49.13 62.56
C LYS A 4 34.44 -48.99 62.64
N SER A 5 33.89 -48.21 61.71
CA SER A 5 32.48 -48.20 61.31
C SER A 5 32.05 -49.59 60.87
N ASN A 6 30.98 -50.12 61.47
CA ASN A 6 30.29 -51.31 61.01
C ASN A 6 28.99 -50.85 60.34
N LYS A 7 29.00 -50.85 59.00
CA LYS A 7 27.80 -50.74 58.16
C LYS A 7 27.05 -52.07 58.32
N ASN A 8 25.83 -52.05 58.84
CA ASN A 8 24.74 -53.00 58.57
C ASN A 8 23.62 -52.86 59.61
N GLU A 9 22.88 -51.75 59.56
CA GLU A 9 21.51 -51.72 60.12
C GLU A 9 20.55 -51.35 58.98
N PRO A 10 19.49 -52.15 58.74
CA PRO A 10 18.56 -51.90 57.64
C PRO A 10 17.66 -50.70 57.95
N GLU A 11 17.64 -49.71 57.05
CA GLU A 11 16.81 -48.51 57.17
C GLU A 11 15.33 -48.86 57.35
N ILE A 12 14.72 -48.33 58.41
CA ILE A 12 13.30 -48.47 58.71
C ILE A 12 12.53 -47.61 57.70
N ARG A 13 11.95 -48.24 56.67
CA ARG A 13 11.11 -47.54 55.69
C ARG A 13 9.74 -47.26 56.33
N PRO A 14 9.24 -46.01 56.31
CA PRO A 14 7.93 -45.70 56.86
C PRO A 14 6.83 -46.42 56.07
N ILE A 15 5.96 -47.15 56.78
CA ILE A 15 4.80 -47.81 56.20
C ILE A 15 3.72 -46.74 55.97
N ILE A 16 3.46 -46.41 54.70
CA ILE A 16 2.36 -45.52 54.33
C ILE A 16 1.11 -46.38 54.12
N VAL A 17 0.19 -46.38 55.09
CA VAL A 17 -1.13 -47.00 54.93
C VAL A 17 -2.06 -46.01 54.23
N LYS A 18 -2.30 -46.19 52.93
CA LYS A 18 -3.33 -45.44 52.20
C LYS A 18 -4.70 -46.09 52.47
N LYS A 19 -5.48 -45.48 53.36
CA LYS A 19 -6.88 -45.85 53.56
C LYS A 19 -7.69 -45.27 52.40
N ILE A 20 -8.03 -46.09 51.40
CA ILE A 20 -8.94 -45.70 50.33
C ILE A 20 -10.35 -45.86 50.89
N ILE A 21 -11.04 -44.74 51.07
CA ILE A 21 -12.45 -44.74 51.44
C ILE A 21 -13.20 -44.75 50.10
N ASP A 22 -13.71 -45.91 49.70
CA ASP A 22 -14.72 -46.00 48.65
C ASP A 22 -16.05 -45.52 49.25
N GLU A 23 -16.27 -44.21 49.26
CA GLU A 23 -17.62 -43.67 49.42
C GLU A 23 -18.39 -43.91 48.14
N GLY A 24 -19.00 -45.10 48.08
CA GLY A 24 -19.96 -45.47 47.05
C GLY A 24 -21.22 -44.62 47.15
N HIS A 25 -21.21 -43.46 46.47
CA HIS A 25 -22.42 -42.73 46.14
C HIS A 25 -22.55 -42.54 44.62
N GLY A 26 -23.23 -43.51 44.01
CA GLY A 26 -24.00 -43.35 42.77
C GLY A 26 -23.18 -43.27 41.48
N GLY A 27 -23.17 -44.38 40.73
CA GLY A 27 -22.52 -44.54 39.42
C GLY A 27 -22.51 -43.31 38.51
N HIS A 28 -21.34 -42.66 38.43
CA HIS A 28 -21.03 -41.56 37.51
C HIS A 28 -20.03 -41.96 36.41
N HIS A 29 -19.92 -43.25 36.07
CA HIS A 29 -19.00 -43.75 35.04
C HIS A 29 -19.70 -44.34 33.79
N GLY A 30 -20.99 -44.03 33.57
CA GLY A 30 -21.72 -44.41 32.35
C GLY A 30 -22.26 -43.23 31.52
N GLY A 31 -22.10 -41.99 32.01
CA GLY A 31 -22.67 -40.78 31.40
C GLY A 31 -21.66 -39.86 30.71
N ALA A 32 -20.36 -39.96 31.02
CA ALA A 32 -19.35 -39.04 30.49
C ALA A 32 -19.26 -39.08 28.96
N TRP A 33 -19.41 -40.26 28.34
CA TRP A 33 -19.45 -40.38 26.88
C TRP A 33 -20.73 -39.78 26.26
N LYS A 34 -21.85 -39.82 27.00
CA LYS A 34 -23.10 -39.18 26.57
C LYS A 34 -23.02 -37.66 26.66
N VAL A 35 -22.27 -37.11 27.62
CA VAL A 35 -22.00 -35.68 27.71
C VAL A 35 -21.12 -35.22 26.55
N ALA A 36 -20.05 -35.96 26.22
CA ALA A 36 -19.23 -35.66 25.05
C ALA A 36 -20.00 -35.80 23.72
N TYR A 37 -20.89 -36.79 23.63
CA TYR A 37 -21.78 -36.95 22.46
C TYR A 37 -22.82 -35.82 22.36
N ALA A 38 -23.40 -35.40 23.48
CA ALA A 38 -24.34 -34.27 23.51
C ALA A 38 -23.65 -32.94 23.13
N ASP A 39 -22.42 -32.72 23.60
CA ASP A 39 -21.60 -31.56 23.24
C ASP A 39 -21.26 -31.58 21.74
N PHE A 40 -20.92 -32.74 21.18
CA PHE A 40 -20.70 -32.88 19.74
C PHE A 40 -21.96 -32.60 18.91
N VAL A 41 -23.12 -33.13 19.32
CA VAL A 41 -24.40 -32.90 18.62
C VAL A 41 -24.82 -31.44 18.73
N THR A 42 -24.59 -30.77 19.85
CA THR A 42 -24.93 -29.35 20.02
C THR A 42 -23.98 -28.43 19.25
N ALA A 43 -22.69 -28.77 19.16
CA ALA A 43 -21.74 -28.09 18.27
C ALA A 43 -22.16 -28.23 16.80
N MET A 44 -22.57 -29.43 16.38
CA MET A 44 -23.09 -29.66 15.03
C MET A 44 -24.42 -28.96 14.76
N MET A 45 -25.31 -28.90 15.76
CA MET A 45 -26.56 -28.15 15.68
C MET A 45 -26.30 -26.65 15.52
N ALA A 46 -25.38 -26.07 16.31
CA ALA A 46 -24.99 -24.67 16.18
C ALA A 46 -24.35 -24.37 14.82
N PHE A 47 -23.49 -25.26 14.33
CA PHE A 47 -22.90 -25.15 13.00
C PHE A 47 -23.96 -25.25 11.89
N PHE A 48 -24.95 -26.13 12.04
CA PHE A 48 -26.07 -26.24 11.09
C PHE A 48 -26.97 -25.00 11.12
N LEU A 49 -27.30 -24.46 12.30
CA LEU A 49 -28.05 -23.21 12.43
C LEU A 49 -27.30 -22.03 11.83
N LEU A 50 -25.97 -22.00 11.96
CA LEU A 50 -25.12 -21.00 11.29
C LEU A 50 -25.21 -21.14 9.77
N LEU A 51 -25.01 -22.35 9.23
CA LEU A 51 -25.11 -22.60 7.78
C LEU A 51 -26.52 -22.36 7.25
N TRP A 52 -27.55 -22.66 8.04
CA TRP A 52 -28.95 -22.40 7.71
C TRP A 52 -29.24 -20.90 7.70
N LEU A 53 -28.73 -20.13 8.66
CA LEU A 53 -28.80 -18.67 8.66
C LEU A 53 -28.06 -18.06 7.48
N LEU A 54 -26.88 -18.58 7.11
CA LEU A 54 -26.25 -18.17 5.88
C LEU A 54 -27.17 -18.52 4.71
N GLY A 55 -27.54 -19.79 4.50
CA GLY A 55 -28.37 -20.23 3.38
C GLY A 55 -29.70 -19.50 3.20
N ALA A 56 -30.35 -19.10 4.29
CA ALA A 56 -31.63 -18.38 4.29
C ALA A 56 -31.49 -16.85 4.22
N THR A 57 -30.29 -16.28 4.44
CA THR A 57 -30.06 -14.84 4.31
C THR A 57 -29.71 -14.46 2.88
N ASN A 58 -30.36 -13.41 2.40
CA ASN A 58 -30.02 -12.83 1.11
C ASN A 58 -28.62 -12.22 1.16
N GLU A 59 -27.91 -12.20 0.04
CA GLU A 59 -26.54 -11.70 -0.05
C GLU A 59 -26.38 -10.26 0.48
N LYS A 60 -27.45 -9.46 0.39
CA LYS A 60 -27.53 -8.11 0.95
C LYS A 60 -27.55 -8.06 2.48
N GLU A 61 -28.21 -9.02 3.14
CA GLU A 61 -28.29 -9.07 4.61
C GLU A 61 -26.99 -9.59 5.23
N ARG A 62 -26.35 -10.59 4.60
CA ARG A 62 -25.01 -11.06 5.00
C ARG A 62 -23.98 -9.94 4.96
N LYS A 63 -24.05 -9.09 3.94
CA LYS A 63 -23.17 -7.95 3.79
C LYS A 63 -23.38 -6.88 4.87
N GLY A 64 -24.65 -6.59 5.21
CA GLY A 64 -24.96 -5.66 6.30
C GLY A 64 -24.46 -6.12 7.67
N ILE A 65 -24.48 -7.44 7.93
CA ILE A 65 -23.93 -8.02 9.17
C ILE A 65 -22.39 -7.97 9.15
N ALA A 66 -21.75 -8.24 8.02
CA ALA A 66 -20.30 -8.14 7.88
C ALA A 66 -19.79 -6.70 8.10
N ASP A 67 -20.51 -5.71 7.59
CA ASP A 67 -20.19 -4.29 7.78
C ASP A 67 -20.30 -3.88 9.27
N TYR A 68 -21.22 -4.49 10.03
CA TYR A 68 -21.37 -4.25 11.48
C TYR A 68 -20.23 -4.82 12.33
N PHE A 69 -19.67 -5.97 11.94
CA PHE A 69 -18.57 -6.62 12.67
C PHE A 69 -17.17 -6.21 12.20
N ASN A 70 -17.08 -5.38 11.15
CA ASN A 70 -15.82 -4.81 10.66
C ASN A 70 -15.80 -3.26 10.77
N PRO A 71 -15.97 -2.67 11.97
CA PRO A 71 -16.03 -1.22 12.14
C PRO A 71 -14.67 -0.52 11.91
N SER A 72 -13.58 -1.27 11.76
CA SER A 72 -12.28 -0.72 11.36
C SER A 72 -12.15 -0.78 9.85
N LEU A 73 -12.39 0.35 9.17
CA LEU A 73 -11.76 0.79 7.89
C LEU A 73 -12.56 1.91 7.20
N THR A 74 -13.56 2.51 7.84
CA THR A 74 -14.05 3.84 7.47
C THR A 74 -13.40 4.87 8.40
N PRO A 75 -12.35 5.59 7.98
CA PRO A 75 -12.07 6.89 8.57
C PRO A 75 -13.20 7.81 8.10
N GLU A 76 -14.30 7.77 8.82
CA GLU A 76 -15.31 8.80 8.77
C GLU A 76 -14.67 10.05 9.40
N SER A 77 -14.27 10.97 8.54
CA SER A 77 -14.39 12.41 8.82
C SER A 77 -13.66 12.92 10.07
N ALA A 78 -12.33 12.92 10.04
CA ALA A 78 -11.58 14.03 10.63
C ALA A 78 -11.36 15.06 9.51
N ALA A 79 -12.39 15.78 9.07
CA ALA A 79 -12.81 17.04 9.70
C ALA A 79 -11.61 17.96 9.99
N GLY A 80 -11.38 18.87 9.03
CA GLY A 80 -11.10 20.28 9.26
C GLY A 80 -9.97 20.62 10.24
N SER A 81 -8.85 21.09 9.68
CA SER A 81 -8.06 22.11 10.34
C SER A 81 -8.90 23.39 10.50
N ASP A 82 -9.59 23.53 11.63
CA ASP A 82 -9.74 24.83 12.27
C ASP A 82 -9.86 24.63 13.79
N GLY A 83 -9.25 25.54 14.54
CA GLY A 83 -8.80 25.32 15.91
C GLY A 83 -9.91 25.04 16.95
N GLY A 84 -9.52 24.35 18.03
CA GLY A 84 -10.25 24.34 19.29
C GLY A 84 -10.65 22.94 19.78
N MET A 85 -9.90 22.45 20.78
CA MET A 85 -10.32 21.54 21.86
C MET A 85 -11.46 20.54 21.57
N GLY A 86 -11.12 19.27 21.33
CA GLY A 86 -12.15 18.25 21.08
C GLY A 86 -11.71 16.79 21.27
N PHE A 87 -11.01 16.47 22.36
CA PHE A 87 -10.74 15.07 22.76
C PHE A 87 -11.52 14.63 24.03
N LEU A 88 -12.47 15.44 24.50
CA LEU A 88 -13.27 15.14 25.69
C LEU A 88 -14.73 15.55 25.45
N LYS A 89 -15.50 14.70 24.78
CA LYS A 89 -16.95 14.76 24.83
C LYS A 89 -17.46 13.33 24.95
N GLY A 90 -17.79 12.96 26.20
CA GLY A 90 -18.33 11.65 26.53
C GLY A 90 -19.69 11.46 25.90
N ASP A 91 -19.88 10.30 25.27
CA ASP A 91 -21.20 9.84 24.87
C ASP A 91 -22.00 9.47 26.11
N SER A 92 -22.98 10.31 26.42
CA SER A 92 -23.98 10.05 27.46
C SER A 92 -25.03 9.10 26.90
N ILE A 93 -25.11 7.90 27.47
CA ILE A 93 -26.06 6.79 27.21
C ILE A 93 -27.54 7.11 27.53
N THR A 94 -27.94 8.37 27.55
CA THR A 94 -29.31 8.81 27.86
C THR A 94 -29.70 10.00 26.99
N ALA A 95 -30.01 9.76 25.73
CA ALA A 95 -30.75 10.70 24.89
C ALA A 95 -31.80 9.91 24.08
N PRO A 96 -33.08 10.31 24.09
CA PRO A 96 -34.12 9.67 23.30
C PRO A 96 -33.79 9.73 21.81
N GLN A 97 -34.17 8.64 21.16
CA GLN A 97 -33.97 8.32 19.76
C GLN A 97 -34.77 9.30 18.87
N ASP A 98 -34.17 10.45 18.54
CA ASP A 98 -34.73 11.38 17.55
C ASP A 98 -34.03 11.20 16.19
N MET A 99 -34.79 10.74 15.21
CA MET A 99 -34.39 10.65 13.80
C MET A 99 -33.97 12.03 13.26
N PRO A 100 -32.81 12.14 12.57
CA PRO A 100 -32.60 13.25 11.65
C PRO A 100 -33.16 12.87 10.27
N THR A 101 -34.41 13.26 10.06
CA THR A 101 -34.87 13.71 8.75
C THR A 101 -34.04 14.92 8.36
N HIS A 102 -33.15 14.79 7.37
CA HIS A 102 -32.77 15.87 6.43
C HIS A 102 -31.90 15.27 5.32
N SER A 103 -32.57 14.53 4.43
CA SER A 103 -32.04 14.25 3.10
C SER A 103 -31.97 15.56 2.32
N LYS A 104 -30.77 16.06 2.04
CA LYS A 104 -30.57 17.05 0.98
C LYS A 104 -30.83 16.34 -0.35
N LEU A 105 -32.07 16.43 -0.82
CA LEU A 105 -32.46 16.04 -2.17
C LEU A 105 -31.75 16.96 -3.17
N ALA A 106 -30.81 16.41 -3.93
CA ALA A 106 -30.46 16.97 -5.22
C ALA A 106 -31.64 16.72 -6.19
N PRO A 107 -32.05 17.70 -7.02
CA PRO A 107 -33.11 17.52 -8.01
C PRO A 107 -32.54 16.78 -9.23
N ASN A 108 -32.22 15.51 -9.03
CA ASN A 108 -32.15 14.45 -10.04
C ASN A 108 -31.74 13.18 -9.29
N GLY A 109 -32.68 12.25 -9.15
CA GLY A 109 -32.62 11.06 -8.31
C GLY A 109 -31.64 9.98 -8.73
N GLN A 110 -30.38 10.32 -9.02
CA GLN A 110 -29.30 9.35 -9.03
C GLN A 110 -28.74 9.24 -7.61
N LYS A 111 -29.26 8.26 -6.86
CA LYS A 111 -28.50 7.63 -5.78
C LYS A 111 -27.14 7.25 -6.37
N LEU A 112 -26.06 7.88 -5.89
CA LEU A 112 -24.71 7.48 -6.23
C LEU A 112 -24.51 6.03 -5.77
N VAL A 113 -24.71 5.16 -6.75
CA VAL A 113 -24.11 3.85 -7.02
C VAL A 113 -23.73 3.04 -5.78
N ALA A 114 -24.49 1.96 -5.61
CA ALA A 114 -24.19 0.83 -4.74
C ALA A 114 -22.68 0.50 -4.71
N LYS A 115 -22.11 0.44 -3.49
CA LYS A 115 -20.80 -0.17 -3.20
C LYS A 115 -20.86 -1.69 -3.44
N ASN A 116 -21.14 -2.16 -4.66
CA ASN A 116 -21.06 -3.57 -5.00
C ASN A 116 -19.58 -3.99 -5.01
N PRO A 117 -19.18 -5.07 -4.31
CA PRO A 117 -17.78 -5.46 -4.20
C PRO A 117 -17.20 -5.83 -5.58
N ASP A 118 -18.00 -6.48 -6.43
CA ASP A 118 -17.60 -6.90 -7.77
C ASP A 118 -17.35 -5.72 -8.71
N VAL A 119 -18.15 -4.65 -8.60
CA VAL A 119 -17.98 -3.42 -9.39
C VAL A 119 -16.71 -2.69 -8.95
N ILE A 120 -16.43 -2.64 -7.64
CA ILE A 120 -15.19 -2.07 -7.11
C ILE A 120 -13.97 -2.90 -7.55
N ALA A 121 -14.07 -4.23 -7.53
CA ALA A 121 -13.01 -5.12 -7.98
C ALA A 121 -12.70 -4.93 -9.48
N GLN A 122 -13.73 -4.85 -10.33
CA GLN A 122 -13.58 -4.58 -11.76
C GLN A 122 -12.96 -3.20 -12.00
N ALA A 123 -13.40 -2.17 -11.29
CA ALA A 123 -12.83 -0.83 -11.41
C ALA A 123 -11.35 -0.79 -11.00
N LYS A 124 -10.97 -1.47 -9.91
CA LYS A 124 -9.57 -1.59 -9.47
C LYS A 124 -8.71 -2.28 -10.53
N GLU A 125 -9.22 -3.35 -11.15
CA GLU A 125 -8.49 -4.05 -12.19
C GLU A 125 -8.27 -3.15 -13.42
N ILE A 126 -9.28 -2.40 -13.85
CA ILE A 126 -9.16 -1.45 -14.98
C ILE A 126 -8.10 -0.38 -14.67
N ILE A 127 -8.10 0.20 -13.46
CA ILE A 127 -7.11 1.20 -13.06
C ILE A 127 -5.71 0.59 -13.10
N LYS A 128 -5.54 -0.63 -12.58
CA LYS A 128 -4.26 -1.33 -12.58
C LYS A 128 -3.75 -1.65 -13.99
N GLN A 129 -4.63 -2.04 -14.91
CA GLN A 129 -4.26 -2.27 -16.31
C GLN A 129 -3.81 -0.96 -16.99
N ASN A 130 -4.49 0.15 -16.73
CA ASN A 130 -4.09 1.46 -17.24
C ASN A 130 -2.74 1.91 -16.66
N ASP A 131 -2.51 1.67 -15.35
CA ASP A 131 -1.20 1.90 -14.75
C ASP A 131 -0.11 1.04 -15.37
N ARG A 132 -0.36 -0.24 -15.62
CA ARG A 132 0.62 -1.10 -16.28
C ARG A 132 1.01 -0.57 -17.67
N GLN A 133 0.04 -0.08 -18.43
CA GLN A 133 0.31 0.58 -19.72
C GLN A 133 1.13 1.88 -19.57
N ARG A 134 0.83 2.70 -18.54
CA ARG A 134 1.64 3.89 -18.22
C ARG A 134 3.07 3.50 -17.84
N PHE A 135 3.22 2.48 -16.99
CA PHE A 135 4.51 1.99 -16.51
C PHE A 135 5.39 1.46 -17.64
N GLU A 136 4.82 0.76 -18.63
CA GLU A 136 5.58 0.36 -19.82
C GLU A 136 6.04 1.57 -20.65
N LYS A 137 5.19 2.58 -20.85
CA LYS A 137 5.60 3.81 -21.54
C LYS A 137 6.72 4.53 -20.78
N LEU A 138 6.64 4.59 -19.45
CA LEU A 138 7.68 5.18 -18.61
C LEU A 138 9.00 4.42 -18.75
N ARG A 139 8.95 3.08 -18.80
CA ARG A 139 10.13 2.24 -19.04
C ARG A 139 10.77 2.58 -20.38
N GLU A 140 9.98 2.63 -21.44
CA GLU A 140 10.47 2.96 -22.79
C GLU A 140 11.08 4.37 -22.86
N MET A 141 10.40 5.37 -22.28
CA MET A 141 10.90 6.75 -22.23
C MET A 141 12.21 6.86 -21.46
N LEU A 142 12.31 6.20 -20.30
CA LEU A 142 13.54 6.22 -19.50
C LEU A 142 14.69 5.53 -20.25
N GLU A 143 14.45 4.36 -20.84
CA GLU A 143 15.46 3.66 -21.65
C GLU A 143 15.91 4.50 -22.86
N GLU A 144 15.00 5.18 -23.54
CA GLU A 144 15.31 6.05 -24.67
C GLU A 144 16.15 7.27 -24.23
N HIS A 145 15.74 7.95 -23.17
CA HIS A 145 16.45 9.12 -22.65
C HIS A 145 17.86 8.75 -22.19
N MET A 146 18.01 7.61 -21.50
CA MET A 146 19.31 7.11 -21.07
C MET A 146 20.23 6.75 -22.25
N LYS A 147 19.69 6.25 -23.36
CA LYS A 147 20.47 5.98 -24.58
C LYS A 147 20.93 7.24 -25.29
N LYS A 148 20.15 8.33 -25.23
CA LYS A 148 20.47 9.61 -25.89
C LYS A 148 21.59 10.38 -25.20
N ASP A 149 21.72 10.27 -23.87
CA ASP A 149 22.80 10.91 -23.11
C ASP A 149 23.96 9.91 -22.90
N PRO A 150 25.16 10.14 -23.49
CA PRO A 150 26.30 9.25 -23.31
C PRO A 150 26.74 9.04 -21.85
N SER A 151 26.48 10.03 -20.98
CA SER A 151 26.80 9.94 -19.56
C SER A 151 25.83 9.04 -18.78
N LEU A 152 24.58 8.93 -19.24
CA LEU A 152 23.56 8.04 -18.67
C LEU A 152 23.58 6.66 -19.31
N ALA A 153 23.99 6.54 -20.57
CA ALA A 153 24.07 5.27 -21.29
C ALA A 153 24.96 4.25 -20.55
N ARG A 154 26.05 4.70 -19.92
CA ARG A 154 26.93 3.85 -19.09
C ARG A 154 26.23 3.37 -17.82
N LEU A 155 25.30 4.15 -17.29
CA LEU A 155 24.56 3.85 -16.07
C LEU A 155 23.33 2.97 -16.32
N GLN A 156 23.03 2.61 -17.57
CA GLN A 156 21.86 1.78 -17.92
C GLN A 156 21.84 0.45 -17.16
N GLN A 157 23.02 -0.15 -16.92
CA GLN A 157 23.14 -1.38 -16.15
C GLN A 157 22.87 -1.20 -14.64
N SER A 158 22.97 0.04 -14.15
CA SER A 158 22.67 0.41 -12.77
C SER A 158 21.18 0.65 -12.54
N VAL A 159 20.36 0.67 -13.60
CA VAL A 159 18.91 0.91 -13.50
C VAL A 159 18.16 -0.36 -13.82
N ARG A 160 17.27 -0.78 -12.91
CA ARG A 160 16.40 -1.93 -13.10
C ARG A 160 14.97 -1.57 -12.76
N LEU A 161 14.05 -1.86 -13.68
CA LEU A 161 12.63 -1.67 -13.46
C LEU A 161 11.98 -3.02 -13.18
N VAL A 162 11.21 -3.09 -12.09
CA VAL A 162 10.57 -4.33 -11.63
C VAL A 162 9.14 -4.00 -11.22
N GLU A 163 8.17 -4.74 -11.77
CA GLU A 163 6.80 -4.68 -11.27
C GLU A 163 6.70 -5.41 -9.92
N THR A 164 6.08 -4.77 -8.95
CA THR A 164 5.90 -5.27 -7.58
C THR A 164 4.43 -5.26 -7.19
N ARG A 165 4.13 -5.78 -6.00
CA ARG A 165 2.77 -5.72 -5.43
C ARG A 165 2.32 -4.28 -5.17
N GLU A 166 3.25 -3.38 -4.89
CA GLU A 166 2.99 -1.98 -4.59
C GLU A 166 2.87 -1.13 -5.84
N GLY A 167 3.53 -1.52 -6.94
CA GLY A 167 3.55 -0.78 -8.20
C GLY A 167 4.82 -1.02 -9.02
N LEU A 168 5.25 -0.04 -9.82
CA LEU A 168 6.50 -0.11 -10.56
C LEU A 168 7.67 0.37 -9.69
N ARG A 169 8.63 -0.50 -9.41
CA ARG A 169 9.85 -0.14 -8.67
C ARG A 169 11.02 0.07 -9.62
N ILE A 170 11.68 1.22 -9.49
CA ILE A 170 12.91 1.59 -10.18
C ILE A 170 14.06 1.45 -9.19
N ASP A 171 14.85 0.39 -9.34
CA ASP A 171 16.03 0.11 -8.54
C ASP A 171 17.26 0.76 -9.20
N LEU A 172 17.94 1.63 -8.46
CA LEU A 172 19.19 2.29 -8.82
C LEU A 172 20.31 1.66 -8.00
N VAL A 173 21.14 0.84 -8.64
CA VAL A 173 22.06 -0.08 -7.99
C VAL A 173 23.50 0.39 -8.19
N ASP A 174 24.27 0.47 -7.10
CA ASP A 174 25.70 0.74 -7.20
C ASP A 174 26.43 -0.41 -7.93
N GLN A 175 27.44 -0.04 -8.71
CA GLN A 175 28.31 -0.96 -9.44
C GLN A 175 29.78 -0.73 -9.06
N SER A 176 30.69 -1.56 -9.58
CA SER A 176 32.12 -1.46 -9.25
C SER A 176 32.75 -0.14 -9.73
N ASP A 177 32.23 0.43 -10.82
CA ASP A 177 32.70 1.67 -11.47
C ASP A 177 31.78 2.87 -11.23
N PHE A 178 30.64 2.67 -10.56
CA PHE A 178 29.66 3.70 -10.27
C PHE A 178 29.10 3.56 -8.85
N ALA A 179 29.18 4.63 -8.05
CA ALA A 179 28.52 4.72 -6.76
C ALA A 179 27.56 5.91 -6.77
N MET A 180 26.34 5.73 -6.27
CA MET A 180 25.36 6.82 -6.20
C MET A 180 25.78 7.91 -5.21
N PHE A 181 26.42 7.50 -4.13
CA PHE A 181 26.83 8.35 -3.03
C PHE A 181 28.32 8.18 -2.75
N THR A 182 28.95 9.22 -2.24
CA THR A 182 30.30 9.08 -1.69
C THR A 182 30.28 8.13 -0.49
N LEU A 183 31.38 7.38 -0.31
CA LEU A 183 31.45 6.28 0.65
C LEU A 183 31.13 6.78 2.07
N GLY A 184 30.21 6.11 2.75
CA GLY A 184 29.81 6.44 4.12
C GLY A 184 28.99 7.71 4.29
N THR A 185 28.64 8.43 3.20
CA THR A 185 27.85 9.67 3.30
C THR A 185 26.55 9.62 2.50
N GLU A 186 25.69 10.62 2.72
CA GLU A 186 24.47 10.89 1.97
C GLU A 186 24.68 11.84 0.76
N ASN A 187 25.91 12.25 0.49
CA ASN A 187 26.23 13.16 -0.61
C ASN A 187 26.27 12.40 -1.93
N MET A 188 25.30 12.68 -2.81
CA MET A 188 25.25 12.12 -4.16
C MET A 188 26.40 12.61 -5.02
N VAL A 189 26.93 11.72 -5.86
CA VAL A 189 27.88 12.10 -6.89
C VAL A 189 27.17 12.80 -8.07
N PRO A 190 27.85 13.63 -8.86
CA PRO A 190 27.22 14.35 -9.98
C PRO A 190 26.55 13.44 -11.02
N ALA A 191 27.12 12.27 -11.30
CA ALA A 191 26.52 11.30 -12.22
C ALA A 191 25.18 10.75 -11.68
N ALA A 192 25.08 10.50 -10.37
CA ALA A 192 23.85 10.07 -9.73
C ALA A 192 22.80 11.18 -9.68
N GLN A 193 23.20 12.43 -9.46
CA GLN A 193 22.29 13.58 -9.53
C GLN A 193 21.64 13.70 -10.91
N LYS A 194 22.42 13.53 -11.98
CA LYS A 194 21.90 13.50 -13.37
C LYS A 194 20.92 12.33 -13.58
N LEU A 195 21.26 11.14 -13.10
CA LEU A 195 20.40 9.97 -13.20
C LEU A 195 19.06 10.19 -12.48
N ILE A 196 19.10 10.70 -11.25
CA ILE A 196 17.89 11.04 -10.48
C ILE A 196 17.07 12.13 -11.18
N ALA A 197 17.71 13.14 -11.75
CA ALA A 197 17.02 14.17 -12.52
C ALA A 197 16.32 13.60 -13.77
N GLU A 198 16.91 12.60 -14.43
CA GLU A 198 16.27 11.93 -15.56
C GLU A 198 15.07 11.09 -15.13
N VAL A 199 15.21 10.32 -14.04
CA VAL A 199 14.10 9.57 -13.44
C VAL A 199 12.97 10.53 -13.07
N ALA A 200 13.28 11.65 -12.42
CA ALA A 200 12.32 12.69 -12.06
C ALA A 200 11.57 13.24 -13.29
N ARG A 201 12.28 13.54 -14.38
CA ARG A 201 11.69 14.06 -15.61
C ARG A 201 10.68 13.09 -16.22
N VAL A 202 10.94 11.79 -16.14
CA VAL A 202 10.06 10.75 -16.69
C VAL A 202 8.82 10.57 -15.80
N ILE A 203 8.96 10.61 -14.47
CA ILE A 203 7.86 10.28 -13.54
C ILE A 203 7.03 11.49 -13.05
N LYS A 204 7.44 12.72 -13.36
CA LYS A 204 6.77 13.94 -12.83
C LYS A 204 5.30 14.04 -13.27
N ASP A 205 4.98 13.60 -14.50
CA ASP A 205 3.67 13.83 -15.13
C ASP A 205 2.65 12.71 -14.87
N VAL A 206 3.06 11.59 -14.23
CA VAL A 206 2.12 10.54 -13.81
C VAL A 206 1.53 10.85 -12.44
N PRO A 207 0.30 10.44 -12.10
CA PRO A 207 -0.31 10.76 -10.79
C PRO A 207 0.11 9.85 -9.64
N ASN A 208 0.81 8.75 -9.92
CA ASN A 208 1.11 7.69 -8.96
C ASN A 208 1.94 8.18 -7.76
N MET A 209 1.56 7.82 -6.53
CA MET A 209 2.35 8.14 -5.34
C MET A 209 3.74 7.48 -5.38
N ILE A 210 4.69 8.06 -4.66
CA ILE A 210 6.11 7.70 -4.70
C ILE A 210 6.55 7.27 -3.31
N ILE A 211 7.14 6.08 -3.24
CA ILE A 211 7.84 5.57 -2.07
C ILE A 211 9.33 5.51 -2.40
N VAL A 212 10.17 6.06 -1.52
CA VAL A 212 11.62 6.03 -1.69
C VAL A 212 12.24 5.19 -0.59
N ARG A 213 12.90 4.09 -0.96
CA ARG A 213 13.56 3.18 -0.02
C ARG A 213 15.07 3.15 -0.25
N GLY A 214 15.82 3.25 0.84
CA GLY A 214 17.27 3.17 0.83
C GLY A 214 17.81 1.86 1.37
N HIS A 215 18.80 1.29 0.68
CA HIS A 215 19.54 0.09 1.10
C HIS A 215 21.05 0.38 1.20
N THR A 216 21.71 -0.29 2.14
CA THR A 216 23.17 -0.28 2.29
C THR A 216 23.71 -1.71 2.23
N ASP A 217 25.03 -1.84 2.07
CA ASP A 217 25.71 -3.12 2.28
C ASP A 217 25.94 -3.37 3.77
N ALA A 218 26.47 -4.55 4.10
CA ALA A 218 26.81 -4.92 5.47
C ALA A 218 28.19 -4.42 5.93
N LEU A 219 28.83 -3.50 5.20
CA LEU A 219 30.15 -3.01 5.60
C LEU A 219 30.04 -2.26 6.94
N PRO A 220 30.89 -2.61 7.94
CA PRO A 220 30.89 -1.90 9.20
C PRO A 220 31.44 -0.48 9.00
N TYR A 221 30.83 0.49 9.67
CA TYR A 221 31.38 1.84 9.73
C TYR A 221 32.65 1.88 10.56
N ALA A 222 33.53 2.82 10.21
CA ALA A 222 34.65 3.17 11.06
C ALA A 222 34.15 3.53 12.46
N SER A 223 34.78 2.95 13.49
CA SER A 223 34.46 3.18 14.89
C SER A 223 34.56 4.68 15.22
N GLY A 224 33.54 5.21 15.89
CA GLY A 224 33.53 6.60 16.39
C GLY A 224 32.55 7.56 15.71
N GLN A 225 31.82 7.13 14.67
CA GLN A 225 30.69 7.90 14.14
C GLN A 225 29.37 7.40 14.72
N ASN A 226 28.47 8.32 15.10
CA ASN A 226 27.09 8.00 15.50
C ASN A 226 26.19 7.58 14.33
N VAL A 227 26.77 7.32 13.15
CA VAL A 227 26.06 6.94 11.93
C VAL A 227 26.21 5.44 11.74
N ASN A 228 25.09 4.74 11.62
CA ASN A 228 25.04 3.32 11.28
C ASN A 228 24.28 3.12 9.95
N ASN A 229 24.21 1.88 9.48
CA ASN A 229 23.53 1.53 8.23
C ASN A 229 22.04 1.92 8.21
N TRP A 230 21.38 1.94 9.37
CA TRP A 230 19.98 2.39 9.48
C TRP A 230 19.86 3.89 9.22
N THR A 231 20.66 4.70 9.92
CA THR A 231 20.67 6.15 9.72
C THR A 231 21.09 6.51 8.30
N LEU A 232 22.12 5.85 7.75
CA LEU A 232 22.60 6.18 6.40
C LEU A 232 21.59 5.79 5.32
N SER A 233 20.96 4.62 5.42
CA SER A 233 19.96 4.19 4.44
C SER A 233 18.77 5.16 4.38
N ALA A 234 18.26 5.59 5.53
CA ALA A 234 17.18 6.58 5.62
C ALA A 234 17.61 7.96 5.07
N ALA A 235 18.83 8.41 5.42
CA ALA A 235 19.35 9.68 4.94
C ALA A 235 19.54 9.72 3.41
N ARG A 236 20.03 8.62 2.82
CA ARG A 236 20.15 8.46 1.36
C ARG A 236 18.80 8.40 0.67
N ALA A 237 17.79 7.80 1.30
CA ALA A 237 16.42 7.83 0.80
C ALA A 237 15.87 9.27 0.77
N ASP A 238 16.10 10.07 1.82
CA ASP A 238 15.69 11.48 1.80
C ASP A 238 16.50 12.32 0.79
N ALA A 239 17.81 12.08 0.65
CA ALA A 239 18.61 12.74 -0.39
C ALA A 239 18.06 12.44 -1.79
N THR A 240 17.63 11.20 -2.04
CA THR A 240 16.97 10.76 -3.28
C THR A 240 15.65 11.49 -3.49
N ARG A 241 14.81 11.57 -2.47
CA ARG A 241 13.57 12.36 -2.49
C ARG A 241 13.83 13.83 -2.84
N ARG A 242 14.82 14.47 -2.21
CA ARG A 242 15.22 15.86 -2.51
C ARG A 242 15.69 16.02 -3.96
N GLY A 243 16.46 15.06 -4.48
CA GLY A 243 16.89 15.04 -5.88
C GLY A 243 15.72 14.94 -6.86
N LEU A 244 14.71 14.11 -6.55
CA LEU A 244 13.50 13.98 -7.36
C LEU A 244 12.69 15.29 -7.39
N ILE A 245 12.54 15.96 -6.24
CA ILE A 245 11.88 17.27 -6.14
C ILE A 245 12.63 18.32 -6.97
N ALA A 246 13.96 18.36 -6.87
CA ALA A 246 14.78 19.26 -7.68
C ALA A 246 14.63 18.99 -9.20
N GLY A 247 14.32 17.75 -9.58
CA GLY A 247 13.99 17.37 -10.95
C GLY A 247 12.55 17.68 -11.40
N GLY A 248 11.72 18.26 -10.53
CA GLY A 248 10.37 18.73 -10.84
C GLY A 248 9.23 17.82 -10.40
N VAL A 249 9.49 16.80 -9.57
CA VAL A 249 8.43 15.98 -8.96
C VAL A 249 7.75 16.77 -7.84
N ASP A 250 6.41 16.80 -7.85
CA ASP A 250 5.62 17.48 -6.82
C ASP A 250 5.87 16.88 -5.41
N ILE A 251 6.01 17.73 -4.40
CA ILE A 251 6.28 17.32 -3.01
C ILE A 251 5.15 16.47 -2.40
N ASN A 252 3.91 16.65 -2.83
CA ASN A 252 2.74 15.94 -2.32
C ASN A 252 2.64 14.52 -2.87
N ARG A 253 3.47 14.17 -3.86
CA ARG A 253 3.52 12.83 -4.46
C ARG A 253 4.26 11.81 -3.61
N PHE A 254 4.98 12.24 -2.58
CA PHE A 254 5.77 11.33 -1.74
C PHE A 254 4.92 10.80 -0.58
N ASP A 255 4.64 9.49 -0.60
CA ASP A 255 3.87 8.81 0.43
C ASP A 255 4.73 8.54 1.68
N ARG A 256 5.92 7.98 1.50
CA ARG A 256 6.90 7.76 2.59
C ARG A 256 8.32 7.58 2.09
N ILE A 257 9.25 7.72 3.04
CA ILE A 257 10.66 7.32 2.89
C ILE A 257 10.99 6.17 3.86
N GLU A 258 11.85 5.27 3.43
CA GLU A 258 12.20 4.07 4.18
C GLU A 258 13.72 3.84 4.15
N GLY A 259 14.31 3.51 5.30
CA GLY A 259 15.71 3.08 5.39
C GLY A 259 15.77 1.66 5.96
N VAL A 260 16.24 0.69 5.17
CA VAL A 260 16.23 -0.73 5.57
C VAL A 260 17.62 -1.31 5.81
N ALA A 261 18.64 -0.45 5.90
CA ALA A 261 20.03 -0.87 6.13
C ALA A 261 20.45 -2.02 5.19
N ASP A 262 21.08 -3.05 5.75
CA ASP A 262 21.60 -4.25 5.07
C ASP A 262 20.66 -5.46 5.18
N ARG A 263 19.38 -5.25 5.51
CA ARG A 263 18.41 -6.33 5.79
C ARG A 263 17.82 -7.00 4.55
N GLU A 264 17.83 -6.29 3.43
CA GLU A 264 17.31 -6.77 2.15
C GLU A 264 18.40 -6.74 1.07
N PRO A 265 19.45 -7.58 1.16
CA PRO A 265 20.56 -7.58 0.21
C PRO A 265 20.08 -7.95 -1.20
N TYR A 266 20.64 -7.29 -2.22
CA TYR A 266 20.41 -7.61 -3.62
C TYR A 266 21.14 -8.91 -4.02
N VAL A 267 22.31 -9.14 -3.41
CA VAL A 267 23.14 -10.34 -3.54
C VAL A 267 23.22 -11.00 -2.16
N PRO A 268 22.27 -11.90 -1.83
CA PRO A 268 22.22 -12.54 -0.52
C PRO A 268 23.49 -13.33 -0.17
N GLU A 269 24.17 -13.89 -1.18
CA GLU A 269 25.37 -14.71 -1.04
C GLU A 269 26.58 -13.88 -0.60
N ASN A 270 26.60 -12.58 -0.93
CA ASN A 270 27.67 -11.67 -0.56
C ASN A 270 27.08 -10.35 -0.03
N ARG A 271 26.92 -10.27 1.29
CA ARG A 271 26.34 -9.09 1.96
C ARG A 271 27.20 -7.81 1.84
N MET A 272 28.47 -7.95 1.49
CA MET A 272 29.40 -6.82 1.28
C MET A 272 29.45 -6.35 -0.18
N ASP A 273 28.69 -6.99 -1.07
CA ASP A 273 28.67 -6.64 -2.48
C ASP A 273 28.17 -5.19 -2.67
N PRO A 274 28.89 -4.35 -3.47
CA PRO A 274 28.46 -3.00 -3.81
C PRO A 274 27.00 -2.89 -4.27
N ARG A 275 26.50 -3.90 -4.99
CA ARG A 275 25.12 -3.93 -5.49
C ARG A 275 24.06 -3.98 -4.39
N ASN A 276 24.45 -4.28 -3.15
CA ASN A 276 23.55 -4.18 -2.00
C ASN A 276 23.27 -2.72 -1.61
N ARG A 277 24.15 -1.78 -1.98
CA ARG A 277 23.88 -0.34 -1.92
C ARG A 277 23.03 0.04 -3.12
N ARG A 278 21.74 0.25 -2.89
CA ARG A 278 20.78 0.61 -3.94
C ARG A 278 19.70 1.52 -3.39
N MET A 279 19.22 2.44 -4.21
CA MET A 279 18.00 3.22 -3.94
C MET A 279 16.86 2.64 -4.76
N SER A 280 15.71 2.46 -4.13
CA SER A 280 14.49 1.98 -4.78
C SER A 280 13.45 3.10 -4.79
N ILE A 281 12.94 3.43 -5.98
CA ILE A 281 11.89 4.42 -6.18
C ILE A 281 10.66 3.68 -6.70
N THR A 282 9.62 3.55 -5.88
CA THR A 282 8.38 2.84 -6.25
C THR A 282 7.29 3.83 -6.61
N LEU A 283 6.74 3.70 -7.81
CA LEU A 283 5.49 4.33 -8.24
C LEU A 283 4.34 3.42 -7.85
N SER A 284 3.54 3.81 -6.87
CA SER A 284 2.45 2.98 -6.36
C SER A 284 1.33 2.81 -7.39
N TRP A 285 0.63 1.67 -7.38
CA TRP A 285 -0.65 1.54 -8.08
C TRP A 285 -1.59 2.65 -7.64
N LEU A 286 -2.28 3.27 -8.59
CA LEU A 286 -3.34 4.22 -8.27
C LEU A 286 -4.46 3.47 -7.56
N ASN A 287 -4.80 3.94 -6.36
CA ASN A 287 -6.04 3.58 -5.75
C ASN A 287 -7.13 4.57 -6.20
N SER A 288 -8.38 4.12 -6.12
CA SER A 288 -9.56 4.92 -6.41
C SER A 288 -9.65 6.22 -5.60
N ASP A 289 -8.93 6.32 -4.48
CA ASP A 289 -8.91 7.50 -3.61
C ASP A 289 -7.76 8.45 -3.99
N ASP A 290 -6.61 7.92 -4.40
CA ASP A 290 -5.44 8.71 -4.86
C ASP A 290 -5.73 9.45 -6.18
N ALA A 291 -6.54 8.84 -7.04
CA ALA A 291 -6.98 9.45 -8.30
C ALA A 291 -7.86 10.71 -8.09
N ARG A 292 -8.43 10.91 -6.89
CA ARG A 292 -9.28 12.07 -6.56
C ARG A 292 -8.52 13.20 -5.86
N SER A 293 -7.44 12.89 -5.14
CA SER A 293 -6.66 13.88 -4.39
C SER A 293 -5.68 14.66 -5.26
N HIS A 294 -5.27 14.09 -6.41
CA HIS A 294 -4.36 14.74 -7.35
C HIS A 294 -4.96 14.72 -8.75
N PRO A 295 -5.87 15.66 -9.09
CA PRO A 295 -6.35 15.80 -10.46
C PRO A 295 -5.16 16.17 -11.34
N VAL A 296 -4.72 15.23 -12.19
CA VAL A 296 -3.84 15.55 -13.31
C VAL A 296 -4.58 16.59 -14.13
N SER A 297 -4.07 17.81 -14.16
CA SER A 297 -4.63 18.83 -15.03
C SER A 297 -4.52 18.30 -16.46
N PRO A 298 -5.64 18.09 -17.17
CA PRO A 298 -5.54 17.76 -18.58
C PRO A 298 -4.87 18.95 -19.26
N THR A 299 -3.71 18.73 -19.85
CA THR A 299 -3.07 19.69 -20.74
C THR A 299 -4.10 20.12 -21.78
N SER A 300 -4.59 21.35 -21.66
CA SER A 300 -5.48 21.98 -22.62
C SER A 300 -4.73 22.14 -23.94
N GLY A 301 -5.04 21.27 -24.90
CA GLY A 301 -4.34 21.21 -26.17
C GLY A 301 -5.10 20.44 -27.25
N HIS A 302 -6.42 20.57 -27.28
CA HIS A 302 -7.20 20.31 -28.50
C HIS A 302 -8.52 21.07 -28.43
N SER A 303 -8.55 22.26 -29.05
CA SER A 303 -9.79 22.90 -29.46
C SER A 303 -10.33 22.11 -30.65
N ASP A 304 -11.24 21.18 -30.38
CA ASP A 304 -12.09 20.62 -31.42
C ASP A 304 -13.19 21.66 -31.71
N PRO A 305 -13.38 22.12 -32.96
CA PRO A 305 -14.36 23.15 -33.26
C PRO A 305 -15.76 22.52 -33.28
N THR A 306 -16.67 23.09 -32.50
CA THR A 306 -18.11 22.84 -32.61
C THR A 306 -18.61 23.22 -34.02
N PRO A 307 -19.51 22.45 -34.64
CA PRO A 307 -20.12 22.81 -35.92
C PRO A 307 -21.18 23.89 -35.69
N GLU A 308 -20.92 25.13 -36.08
CA GLU A 308 -21.95 26.16 -36.16
C GLU A 308 -22.76 26.03 -37.47
N GLU A 309 -24.04 25.73 -37.32
CA GLU A 309 -25.08 26.02 -38.30
C GLU A 309 -25.11 27.53 -38.58
N HIS A 310 -24.73 27.94 -39.80
CA HIS A 310 -25.15 29.24 -40.34
C HIS A 310 -25.95 29.08 -41.62
N LYS A 311 -27.19 29.56 -41.49
CA LYS A 311 -28.28 29.60 -42.46
C LYS A 311 -27.85 30.30 -43.76
N ALA A 312 -28.26 29.69 -44.87
CA ALA A 312 -28.23 30.28 -46.19
C ALA A 312 -29.05 31.58 -46.22
N VAL A 313 -28.38 32.71 -46.49
CA VAL A 313 -29.04 33.95 -46.88
C VAL A 313 -29.14 33.97 -48.41
N VAL A 314 -30.34 33.71 -48.89
CA VAL A 314 -30.75 33.90 -50.29
C VAL A 314 -30.71 35.40 -50.60
N LYS A 315 -29.74 35.83 -51.41
CA LYS A 315 -29.78 37.16 -52.05
C LYS A 315 -30.52 37.05 -53.38
N ILE A 316 -31.71 37.61 -53.38
CA ILE A 316 -32.54 37.87 -54.54
C ILE A 316 -31.89 39.03 -55.30
N ASN A 317 -31.54 38.85 -56.57
CA ASN A 317 -31.26 39.97 -57.47
C ASN A 317 -31.86 39.67 -58.85
N THR A 318 -32.84 40.49 -59.22
CA THR A 318 -33.64 40.46 -60.46
C THR A 318 -32.81 41.08 -61.62
N PRO A 319 -33.14 40.80 -62.90
CA PRO A 319 -32.20 40.86 -64.02
C PRO A 319 -32.27 42.16 -64.83
N SER A 320 -31.20 42.47 -65.57
CA SER A 320 -31.27 43.41 -66.70
C SER A 320 -30.23 43.09 -67.79
N ASP A 321 -30.75 42.51 -68.87
CA ASP A 321 -30.49 42.78 -70.30
C ASP A 321 -29.06 43.02 -70.86
N LYS A 322 -28.73 42.14 -71.82
CA LYS A 322 -28.18 42.40 -73.19
C LYS A 322 -26.82 43.08 -73.41
N LYS A 323 -25.88 42.31 -73.99
CA LYS A 323 -25.28 42.46 -75.36
C LYS A 323 -23.95 41.68 -75.45
N VAL A 324 -23.84 40.63 -76.28
CA VAL A 324 -23.32 40.58 -77.67
C VAL A 324 -21.77 40.66 -77.79
N SER A 325 -21.19 39.60 -78.39
CA SER A 325 -19.88 39.44 -79.08
C SER A 325 -18.60 39.83 -78.30
N LYS A 326 -17.52 39.04 -78.34
CA LYS A 326 -16.88 38.37 -79.47
C LYS A 326 -15.93 37.29 -78.94
#